data_AF-A0A840S397-F1
#
_entry.id   AF-A0A840S397-F1
#
_cell.length_a   1.000
_cell.length_b   1.000
_cell.length_c   1.000
_cell.angle_alpha   90.00
_cell.angle_beta   90.00
_cell.angle_gamma   90.00
#
_symmetry.space_group_name_H-M   'P 1'
#
loop_
_entity.id
_entity.type
_entity.pdbx_description
1 polymer ?
#
loop_
_entity_poly.entity_id
_entity_poly.type
_entity_poly.pdbx_seq_one_letter_code
_entity_poly.pdbx_strand_id
1 'polypeptide(L)'
;MLTRACALLLLSAGLLGLAHAAPPPSLQRWVRADDLRVREGPGPEQRVLGLLQRGSRLQLLEQSGDYCLVEGEGQYGHVACEYLSTEPVAWPRAGQGDVPADRRWVVGAAVTLRAGPQRESEAIGRLALNQAVQWRAQAEGGNAGRNAASNAGYCEVQPLDRAGLPQGEPGFTACQYLAAEPLRVAALLGGVAGSESPADRARAFWLRPSWPALRDYAQALASKLPPGFSGPWPVDAELERMKAHLALGLKGPKPEPLPDWEALKRLAAAAAQALPLPEQQPDAQQAAARLREVLGLDGAHALGLVQALELPRVSPSYFRSELELAPPSEAAPALAGRFEGIYRVQFRKRPLREESGAGLYDMTSRTEALTRAVTRVQLFREGRLESQASHARAQETLWYEVDGPMCEGWRGGFAHGSSPPSAWKFFDLVDVNGGARKAREQAEHRQAPGRLYAFYTAKPLPLAQAVRTEQAHKLDRQATGFVRATQLSYDLDADGVPDLQVWEGVGRGPGHLGAAPQTDDAWYRLVWVNIQGAWKVLGVDAFDYGCGC
;
A
#
# COMPACT_ATOMS: atom_id res chain seq x y z
N MET A 1 46.20 -27.06 81.74
CA MET A 1 45.88 -26.16 82.87
C MET A 1 44.84 -25.15 82.41
N LEU A 2 43.64 -25.27 83.00
CA LEU A 2 42.54 -24.31 83.20
C LEU A 2 42.40 -23.02 82.34
N THR A 3 41.36 -23.08 81.52
CA THR A 3 40.20 -22.15 81.42
C THR A 3 40.36 -20.69 80.97
N ARG A 4 39.62 -20.34 79.90
CA ARG A 4 38.51 -19.37 79.94
C ARG A 4 37.65 -19.43 78.66
N ALA A 5 36.37 -19.69 78.85
CA ALA A 5 35.30 -19.50 77.86
C ALA A 5 34.88 -18.03 77.81
N CYS A 6 34.41 -17.53 76.66
CA CYS A 6 33.07 -16.92 76.50
C CYS A 6 32.82 -16.33 75.09
N ALA A 7 31.58 -16.56 74.64
CA ALA A 7 30.71 -15.69 73.83
C ALA A 7 30.88 -15.57 72.29
N LEU A 8 29.94 -16.28 71.63
CA LEU A 8 28.99 -15.81 70.59
C LEU A 8 29.46 -14.88 69.45
N LEU A 9 29.36 -15.39 68.23
CA LEU A 9 28.70 -14.72 67.09
C LEU A 9 28.36 -15.78 66.02
N LEU A 10 27.10 -16.20 65.98
CA LEU A 10 26.54 -16.99 64.87
C LEU A 10 26.25 -16.03 63.71
N LEU A 11 27.00 -16.15 62.62
CA LEU A 11 26.65 -15.56 61.33
C LEU A 11 25.38 -16.24 60.79
N SER A 12 24.27 -15.53 60.80
CA SER A 12 23.09 -15.88 60.00
C SER A 12 23.35 -15.51 58.54
N ALA A 13 23.63 -16.52 57.71
CA ALA A 13 23.63 -16.40 56.26
C ALA A 13 22.19 -16.15 55.79
N GLY A 14 21.90 -14.91 55.38
CA GLY A 14 20.65 -14.57 54.71
C GLY A 14 20.64 -15.16 53.30
N LEU A 15 19.83 -16.20 53.07
CA LEU A 15 19.39 -16.57 51.73
C LEU A 15 18.55 -15.42 51.18
N LEU A 16 19.15 -14.62 50.28
CA LEU A 16 18.41 -13.77 49.37
C LEU A 16 17.59 -14.67 48.44
N GLY A 17 16.30 -14.78 48.74
CA GLY A 17 15.33 -15.33 47.80
C GLY A 17 15.29 -14.43 46.57
N LEU A 18 15.82 -14.94 45.44
CA LEU A 18 15.54 -14.37 44.13
C LEU A 18 14.04 -14.54 43.87
N ALA A 19 13.28 -13.47 44.10
CA ALA A 19 11.92 -13.38 43.60
C ALA A 19 11.99 -13.50 42.07
N HIS A 20 11.52 -14.63 41.55
CA HIS A 20 11.35 -14.82 40.12
C HIS A 20 10.24 -13.87 39.67
N ALA A 21 10.61 -12.72 39.10
CA ALA A 21 9.66 -11.81 38.49
C ALA A 21 8.91 -12.58 37.40
N ALA A 22 7.58 -12.58 37.46
CA ALA A 22 6.75 -13.15 36.41
C ALA A 22 7.13 -12.50 35.06
N PRO A 23 7.20 -13.28 33.96
CA PRO A 23 7.47 -12.70 32.66
C PRO A 23 6.44 -11.60 32.37
N PRO A 24 6.84 -10.50 31.70
CA PRO A 24 5.91 -9.44 31.35
C PRO A 24 4.72 -10.05 30.58
N PRO A 25 3.49 -9.55 30.81
CA PRO A 25 2.31 -10.09 30.15
C PRO A 25 2.54 -10.07 28.64
N SER A 26 2.37 -11.22 28.00
CA SER A 26 2.52 -11.30 26.55
C SER A 26 1.56 -10.29 25.92
N LEU A 27 2.01 -9.53 24.92
CA LEU A 27 1.12 -8.66 24.14
C LEU A 27 0.31 -9.48 23.12
N GLN A 28 0.64 -10.74 22.95
CA GLN A 28 -0.06 -11.61 22.03
C GLN A 28 -1.46 -11.98 22.53
N ARG A 29 -2.45 -11.90 21.64
CA ARG A 29 -3.85 -12.24 21.91
C ARG A 29 -4.40 -13.19 20.85
N TRP A 30 -5.42 -13.93 21.21
CA TRP A 30 -6.20 -14.76 20.29
C TRP A 30 -7.68 -14.42 20.36
N VAL A 31 -8.36 -14.40 19.23
CA VAL A 31 -9.80 -14.14 19.18
C VAL A 31 -10.58 -15.36 19.67
N ARG A 32 -11.52 -15.17 20.61
CA ARG A 32 -12.42 -16.22 21.12
C ARG A 32 -13.76 -16.28 20.39
N ALA A 33 -14.24 -15.13 19.90
CA ALA A 33 -15.51 -15.03 19.19
C ALA A 33 -15.38 -15.53 17.74
N ASP A 34 -16.44 -16.14 17.20
CA ASP A 34 -16.43 -16.62 15.81
C ASP A 34 -16.28 -15.48 14.79
N ASP A 35 -16.92 -14.33 15.06
CA ASP A 35 -16.81 -13.09 14.28
C ASP A 35 -16.60 -11.87 15.18
N LEU A 36 -15.37 -11.39 15.31
CA LEU A 36 -15.02 -10.19 16.06
C LEU A 36 -14.89 -8.96 15.15
N ARG A 37 -15.63 -7.89 15.42
CA ARG A 37 -15.58 -6.64 14.66
C ARG A 37 -14.37 -5.79 15.07
N VAL A 38 -13.59 -5.38 14.07
CA VAL A 38 -12.53 -4.37 14.20
C VAL A 38 -13.12 -3.01 13.86
N ARG A 39 -12.86 -1.99 14.68
CA ARG A 39 -13.47 -0.67 14.60
C ARG A 39 -12.45 0.44 14.55
N GLU A 40 -12.84 1.58 14.00
CA GLU A 40 -11.95 2.74 13.81
C GLU A 40 -11.55 3.39 15.14
N GLY A 41 -12.48 3.43 16.10
CA GLY A 41 -12.25 3.95 17.45
C GLY A 41 -12.77 3.00 18.53
N PRO A 42 -12.51 3.31 19.82
CA PRO A 42 -13.09 2.59 20.94
C PRO A 42 -14.59 2.91 21.08
N GLY A 43 -15.46 1.92 20.89
CA GLY A 43 -16.91 2.07 21.08
C GLY A 43 -17.77 1.27 20.09
N PRO A 44 -19.00 0.86 20.48
CA PRO A 44 -19.88 0.04 19.62
C PRO A 44 -20.50 0.82 18.45
N GLU A 45 -20.56 2.14 18.53
CA GLU A 45 -21.04 3.07 17.50
C GLU A 45 -19.98 3.40 16.44
N GLN A 46 -18.71 3.10 16.72
CA GLN A 46 -17.60 3.38 15.81
C GLN A 46 -17.71 2.53 14.54
N ARG A 47 -17.30 3.12 13.41
CA ARG A 47 -17.33 2.47 12.10
C ARG A 47 -16.55 1.15 12.14
N VAL A 48 -17.18 0.07 11.65
CA VAL A 48 -16.54 -1.23 11.51
C VAL A 48 -15.58 -1.19 10.32
N LEU A 49 -14.30 -1.47 10.57
CA LEU A 49 -13.23 -1.54 9.57
C LEU A 49 -13.08 -2.95 9.00
N GLY A 50 -13.35 -3.98 9.80
CA GLY A 50 -13.14 -5.37 9.41
C GLY A 50 -13.70 -6.39 10.40
N LEU A 51 -13.40 -7.65 10.13
CA LEU A 51 -13.80 -8.81 10.93
C LEU A 51 -12.60 -9.73 11.14
N LEU A 52 -12.47 -10.27 12.34
CA LEU A 52 -11.50 -11.28 12.75
C LEU A 52 -12.25 -12.55 13.12
N GLN A 53 -11.63 -13.70 12.86
CA GLN A 53 -12.23 -15.01 13.10
C GLN A 53 -11.72 -15.61 14.41
N ARG A 54 -12.46 -16.55 15.00
CA ARG A 54 -11.99 -17.32 16.15
C ARG A 54 -10.62 -17.94 15.86
N GLY A 55 -9.70 -17.81 16.82
CA GLY A 55 -8.32 -18.28 16.70
C GLY A 55 -7.37 -17.34 15.94
N SER A 56 -7.83 -16.21 15.39
CA SER A 56 -6.97 -15.17 14.84
C SER A 56 -5.94 -14.71 15.87
N ARG A 57 -4.66 -14.71 15.50
CA ARG A 57 -3.53 -14.29 16.34
C ARG A 57 -3.25 -12.81 16.13
N LEU A 58 -3.18 -12.06 17.23
CA LEU A 58 -3.04 -10.60 17.23
C LEU A 58 -1.95 -10.16 18.19
N GLN A 59 -1.46 -8.95 17.99
CA GLN A 59 -0.69 -8.18 18.95
C GLN A 59 -1.61 -7.09 19.55
N LEU A 60 -1.66 -7.03 20.87
CA LEU A 60 -2.27 -5.94 21.62
C LEU A 60 -1.28 -4.77 21.64
N LEU A 61 -1.72 -3.62 21.15
CA LEU A 61 -0.92 -2.39 21.12
C LEU A 61 -1.29 -1.48 22.29
N GLU A 62 -2.59 -1.31 22.53
CA GLU A 62 -3.12 -0.44 23.60
C GLU A 62 -4.46 -0.97 24.12
N GLN A 63 -4.79 -0.65 25.37
CA GLN A 63 -6.13 -0.85 25.93
C GLN A 63 -6.71 0.49 26.37
N SER A 64 -7.92 0.80 25.88
CA SER A 64 -8.67 2.02 26.18
C SER A 64 -10.06 1.61 26.68
N GLY A 65 -10.18 1.39 27.99
CA GLY A 65 -11.41 0.89 28.63
C GLY A 65 -11.73 -0.56 28.22
N ASP A 66 -12.95 -0.78 27.72
CA ASP A 66 -13.42 -2.10 27.26
C ASP A 66 -12.92 -2.47 25.85
N TYR A 67 -12.22 -1.54 25.19
CA TYR A 67 -11.70 -1.72 23.83
C TYR A 67 -10.18 -1.81 23.81
N CYS A 68 -9.67 -2.66 22.94
CA CYS A 68 -8.27 -2.99 22.76
C CYS A 68 -7.87 -2.63 21.34
N LEU A 69 -6.86 -1.78 21.17
CA LEU A 69 -6.21 -1.53 19.89
C LEU A 69 -5.31 -2.72 19.57
N VAL A 70 -5.58 -3.36 18.43
CA VAL A 70 -4.89 -4.58 18.01
C VAL A 70 -4.35 -4.45 16.59
N GLU A 71 -3.30 -5.21 16.32
CA GLU A 71 -2.75 -5.42 14.99
C GLU A 71 -2.54 -6.92 14.75
N GLY A 72 -2.90 -7.40 13.56
CA GLY A 72 -2.69 -8.80 13.17
C GLY A 72 -3.75 -9.28 12.19
N GLU A 73 -3.44 -10.36 11.46
CA GLU A 73 -4.32 -10.91 10.42
C GLU A 73 -4.81 -9.82 9.43
N GLY A 74 -3.91 -8.91 9.04
CA GLY A 74 -4.19 -7.83 8.09
C GLY A 74 -5.19 -6.78 8.59
N GLN A 75 -5.45 -6.74 9.90
CA GLN A 75 -6.32 -5.77 10.55
C GLN A 75 -5.52 -4.90 11.52
N TYR A 76 -5.92 -3.62 11.60
CA TYR A 76 -5.46 -2.65 12.59
C TYR A 76 -6.68 -1.86 13.07
N GLY A 77 -6.94 -1.83 14.37
CA GLY A 77 -8.06 -1.09 14.95
C GLY A 77 -8.53 -1.63 16.29
N HIS A 78 -9.66 -1.12 16.77
CA HIS A 78 -10.18 -1.40 18.09
C HIS A 78 -11.15 -2.59 18.09
N VAL A 79 -10.99 -3.50 19.04
CA VAL A 79 -11.89 -4.64 19.29
C VAL A 79 -12.33 -4.65 20.74
N ALA A 80 -13.49 -5.24 21.06
CA ALA A 80 -13.87 -5.41 22.47
C ALA A 80 -12.94 -6.42 23.14
N CYS A 81 -12.26 -6.00 24.21
CA CYS A 81 -11.23 -6.78 24.88
C CYS A 81 -11.76 -8.10 25.44
N GLU A 82 -13.04 -8.16 25.82
CA GLU A 82 -13.68 -9.37 26.34
C GLU A 82 -13.62 -10.55 25.35
N TYR A 83 -13.48 -10.31 24.05
CA TYR A 83 -13.40 -11.38 23.05
C TYR A 83 -11.97 -11.82 22.75
N LEU A 84 -10.98 -11.30 23.49
CA LEU A 84 -9.58 -11.69 23.39
C LEU A 84 -9.20 -12.69 24.48
N SER A 85 -8.28 -13.59 24.13
CA SER A 85 -7.67 -14.57 25.01
C SER A 85 -6.17 -14.30 25.10
N THR A 86 -5.60 -14.45 26.30
CA THR A 86 -4.14 -14.52 26.52
C THR A 86 -3.58 -15.91 26.20
N GLU A 87 -4.43 -16.91 26.05
CA GLU A 87 -4.08 -18.28 25.69
C GLU A 87 -4.43 -18.58 24.23
N PRO A 88 -3.67 -19.46 23.56
CA PRO A 88 -3.99 -19.89 22.19
C PRO A 88 -5.40 -20.45 22.05
N VAL A 89 -6.18 -19.85 21.15
CA VAL A 89 -7.48 -20.38 20.72
C VAL A 89 -7.27 -21.08 19.38
N ALA A 90 -7.70 -22.34 19.29
CA ALA A 90 -7.59 -23.11 18.06
C ALA A 90 -8.43 -22.49 16.93
N TRP A 91 -7.90 -22.55 15.71
CA TRP A 91 -8.66 -22.22 14.50
C TRP A 91 -9.75 -23.27 14.29
N PRO A 92 -11.01 -22.87 14.05
CA PRO A 92 -12.10 -23.83 14.01
C PRO A 92 -12.02 -24.70 12.75
N ARG A 93 -12.30 -26.00 12.92
CA ARG A 93 -12.29 -27.01 11.86
C ARG A 93 -13.43 -27.99 12.05
N ALA A 94 -14.13 -28.32 10.98
CA ALA A 94 -15.24 -29.27 10.99
C ALA A 94 -14.82 -30.61 11.60
N GLY A 95 -15.56 -31.06 12.62
CA GLY A 95 -15.32 -32.32 13.31
C GLY A 95 -14.16 -32.31 14.30
N GLN A 96 -13.62 -31.14 14.64
CA GLN A 96 -12.60 -30.97 15.68
C GLN A 96 -13.09 -30.08 16.82
N GLY A 97 -12.72 -30.43 18.05
CA GLY A 97 -13.13 -29.68 19.24
C GLY A 97 -14.66 -29.63 19.40
N ASP A 98 -15.18 -28.41 19.60
CA ASP A 98 -16.61 -28.09 19.75
C ASP A 98 -17.34 -27.88 18.41
N VAL A 99 -16.66 -28.12 17.27
CA VAL A 99 -17.21 -27.86 15.94
C VAL A 99 -17.84 -29.13 15.32
N PRO A 100 -19.14 -29.12 14.98
CA PRO A 100 -19.81 -30.22 14.28
C PRO A 100 -19.13 -30.62 12.95
N ALA A 101 -19.17 -31.92 12.63
CA ALA A 101 -18.54 -32.48 11.42
C ALA A 101 -19.22 -32.04 10.11
N ASP A 102 -20.49 -31.68 10.17
CA ASP A 102 -21.29 -31.12 9.07
C ASP A 102 -21.13 -29.60 8.92
N ARG A 103 -20.36 -28.93 9.79
CA ARG A 103 -20.09 -27.50 9.64
C ARG A 103 -19.19 -27.23 8.44
N ARG A 104 -19.53 -26.22 7.65
CA ARG A 104 -18.68 -25.68 6.58
C ARG A 104 -18.62 -24.17 6.68
N TRP A 105 -17.60 -23.59 6.08
CA TRP A 105 -17.45 -22.15 5.96
C TRP A 105 -17.43 -21.75 4.49
N VAL A 106 -18.03 -20.61 4.22
CA VAL A 106 -18.09 -20.03 2.88
C VAL A 106 -16.75 -19.36 2.58
N VAL A 107 -16.02 -19.82 1.57
CA VAL A 107 -14.67 -19.32 1.24
C VAL A 107 -14.59 -18.60 -0.11
N GLY A 108 -15.74 -18.39 -0.77
CA GLY A 108 -15.85 -17.58 -1.98
C GLY A 108 -16.24 -16.12 -1.69
N ALA A 109 -15.94 -15.22 -2.62
CA ALA A 109 -16.47 -13.86 -2.59
C ALA A 109 -17.90 -13.84 -3.17
N ALA A 110 -18.84 -13.16 -2.50
CA ALA A 110 -20.21 -12.95 -2.97
C ALA A 110 -20.95 -14.23 -3.40
N VAL A 111 -20.87 -15.28 -2.58
CA VAL A 111 -21.45 -16.59 -2.87
C VAL A 111 -22.98 -16.49 -2.83
N THR A 112 -23.63 -17.02 -3.87
CA THR A 112 -25.10 -16.99 -4.00
C THR A 112 -25.71 -18.26 -3.42
N LEU A 113 -26.75 -18.11 -2.58
CA LEU A 113 -27.61 -19.19 -2.14
C LEU A 113 -28.80 -19.27 -3.10
N ARG A 114 -29.10 -20.47 -3.60
CA ARG A 114 -30.12 -20.70 -4.64
C ARG A 114 -31.22 -21.63 -4.15
N ALA A 115 -32.41 -21.49 -4.71
CA ALA A 115 -33.55 -22.38 -4.43
C ALA A 115 -33.33 -23.82 -4.93
N GLY A 116 -32.42 -24.04 -5.88
CA GLY A 116 -32.16 -25.37 -6.45
C GLY A 116 -30.71 -25.59 -6.88
N PRO A 117 -30.29 -26.84 -7.10
CA PRO A 117 -28.88 -27.25 -7.29
C PRO A 117 -28.32 -26.98 -8.69
N GLN A 118 -28.56 -25.80 -9.26
CA GLN A 118 -28.07 -25.41 -10.59
C GLN A 118 -27.86 -23.89 -10.67
N ARG A 119 -27.06 -23.45 -11.65
CA ARG A 119 -26.64 -22.05 -11.79
C ARG A 119 -27.79 -21.11 -12.12
N GLU A 120 -28.79 -21.59 -12.84
CA GLU A 120 -29.92 -20.81 -13.35
C GLU A 120 -31.07 -20.72 -12.33
N SER A 121 -31.01 -21.51 -11.24
CA SER A 121 -32.03 -21.45 -10.17
C SER A 121 -32.08 -20.07 -9.51
N GLU A 122 -33.29 -19.73 -9.05
CA GLU A 122 -33.56 -18.49 -8.33
C GLU A 122 -32.55 -18.25 -7.20
N ALA A 123 -31.99 -17.04 -7.14
CA ALA A 123 -31.11 -16.61 -6.06
C ALA A 123 -31.96 -16.17 -4.87
N ILE A 124 -31.95 -16.96 -3.79
CA ILE A 124 -32.74 -16.72 -2.58
C ILE A 124 -31.95 -16.03 -1.47
N GLY A 125 -30.62 -15.90 -1.63
CA GLY A 125 -29.79 -15.22 -0.66
C GLY A 125 -28.34 -15.04 -1.10
N ARG A 126 -27.56 -14.38 -0.25
CA ARG A 126 -26.10 -14.26 -0.37
C ARG A 126 -25.45 -14.75 0.91
N LEU A 127 -24.40 -15.53 0.76
CA LEU A 127 -23.59 -16.00 1.86
C LEU A 127 -22.33 -15.14 1.97
N ALA A 128 -22.06 -14.64 3.17
CA ALA A 128 -20.88 -13.85 3.43
C ALA A 128 -19.61 -14.73 3.51
N LEU A 129 -18.45 -14.14 3.25
CA LEU A 129 -17.17 -14.81 3.46
C LEU A 129 -17.04 -15.23 4.93
N ASN A 130 -16.56 -16.45 5.15
CA ASN A 130 -16.47 -17.13 6.43
C ASN A 130 -17.80 -17.30 7.18
N GLN A 131 -18.95 -17.06 6.53
CA GLN A 131 -20.21 -17.45 7.13
C GLN A 131 -20.24 -18.97 7.32
N ALA A 132 -20.55 -19.40 8.54
CA ALA A 132 -20.76 -20.79 8.86
C ALA A 132 -22.09 -21.27 8.26
N VAL A 133 -22.06 -22.47 7.69
CA VAL A 133 -23.25 -23.15 7.19
C VAL A 133 -23.24 -24.59 7.69
N GLN A 134 -24.42 -25.13 7.93
CA GLN A 134 -24.57 -26.57 8.13
C GLN A 134 -24.73 -27.22 6.76
N TRP A 135 -23.83 -28.14 6.43
CA TRP A 135 -23.91 -28.92 5.21
C TRP A 135 -24.96 -30.02 5.39
N ARG A 136 -26.02 -29.97 4.59
CA ARG A 136 -27.10 -30.95 4.62
C ARG A 136 -26.79 -32.03 3.58
N ALA A 137 -26.02 -33.04 3.99
CA ALA A 137 -25.85 -34.22 3.15
C ALA A 137 -27.19 -34.97 3.09
N GLN A 138 -27.65 -35.32 1.89
CA GLN A 138 -28.84 -36.15 1.74
C GLN A 138 -28.54 -37.54 2.36
N ALA A 139 -29.27 -37.89 3.43
CA ALA A 139 -29.09 -39.16 4.12
C ALA A 139 -29.81 -40.27 3.36
N GLU A 140 -29.09 -41.03 2.55
CA GLU A 140 -29.49 -42.41 2.24
C GLU A 140 -28.26 -43.33 2.27
N GLY A 141 -28.27 -44.25 3.24
CA GLY A 141 -27.57 -45.54 3.17
C GLY A 141 -26.05 -45.53 3.01
N GLY A 142 -25.34 -45.68 4.13
CA GLY A 142 -24.14 -46.54 4.22
C GLY A 142 -23.10 -46.47 3.09
N ASN A 143 -22.46 -45.32 2.90
CA ASN A 143 -21.03 -45.17 2.61
C ASN A 143 -20.70 -43.69 2.51
N ALA A 144 -20.06 -43.14 3.56
CA ALA A 144 -19.56 -41.78 3.57
C ALA A 144 -18.55 -41.58 2.43
N GLY A 145 -18.89 -40.74 1.45
CA GLY A 145 -17.90 -40.21 0.49
C GLY A 145 -18.27 -40.18 -0.99
N ARG A 146 -19.46 -40.62 -1.43
CA ARG A 146 -19.86 -40.49 -2.85
C ARG A 146 -21.31 -40.01 -3.01
N ASN A 147 -21.44 -38.69 -3.20
CA ASN A 147 -22.05 -38.08 -4.39
C ASN A 147 -23.45 -38.57 -4.85
N ALA A 148 -24.52 -37.94 -4.32
CA ALA A 148 -25.87 -38.03 -4.90
C ALA A 148 -26.50 -36.67 -5.32
N ALA A 149 -25.84 -35.54 -5.07
CA ALA A 149 -26.15 -34.22 -5.69
C ALA A 149 -24.99 -33.68 -6.56
N SER A 150 -23.92 -34.47 -6.74
CA SER A 150 -22.70 -34.08 -7.43
C SER A 150 -22.84 -33.95 -8.95
N ASN A 151 -23.97 -34.31 -9.54
CA ASN A 151 -24.16 -34.15 -10.98
C ASN A 151 -24.20 -32.68 -11.43
N ALA A 152 -24.31 -31.71 -10.52
CA ALA A 152 -24.28 -30.28 -10.84
C ALA A 152 -23.26 -29.44 -10.05
N GLY A 153 -22.48 -30.03 -9.14
CA GLY A 153 -21.49 -29.29 -8.33
C GLY A 153 -22.07 -28.36 -7.25
N TYR A 154 -23.34 -28.53 -6.87
CA TYR A 154 -24.03 -27.78 -5.82
C TYR A 154 -24.24 -28.62 -4.55
N CYS A 155 -24.18 -27.96 -3.40
CA CYS A 155 -24.32 -28.53 -2.06
C CYS A 155 -25.50 -27.84 -1.36
N GLU A 156 -26.41 -28.61 -0.77
CA GLU A 156 -27.46 -28.08 0.10
C GLU A 156 -26.86 -27.63 1.43
N VAL A 157 -27.22 -26.43 1.86
CA VAL A 157 -26.70 -25.80 3.08
C VAL A 157 -27.81 -25.07 3.82
N GLN A 158 -27.75 -25.12 5.15
CA GLN A 158 -28.52 -24.25 6.02
C GLN A 158 -27.58 -23.13 6.52
N PRO A 159 -27.82 -21.86 6.17
CA PRO A 159 -27.03 -20.76 6.73
C PRO A 159 -27.18 -20.72 8.25
N LEU A 160 -26.09 -20.40 8.95
CA LEU A 160 -26.07 -20.26 10.40
C LEU A 160 -25.81 -18.80 10.80
N ASP A 161 -26.36 -18.39 11.93
CA ASP A 161 -26.02 -17.14 12.61
C ASP A 161 -24.73 -17.29 13.44
N ARG A 162 -24.36 -16.21 14.14
CA ARG A 162 -23.15 -16.16 14.98
C ARG A 162 -23.21 -17.05 16.23
N ALA A 163 -24.39 -17.47 16.65
CA ALA A 163 -24.55 -18.45 17.73
C ALA A 163 -24.50 -19.89 17.20
N GLY A 164 -24.30 -20.07 15.89
CA GLY A 164 -24.32 -21.36 15.22
C GLY A 164 -25.74 -21.93 15.05
N LEU A 165 -26.77 -21.09 15.19
CA LEU A 165 -28.17 -21.47 15.01
C LEU A 165 -28.62 -21.26 13.56
N PRO A 166 -29.57 -22.05 13.04
CA PRO A 166 -30.12 -21.86 11.70
C PRO A 166 -30.65 -20.43 11.49
N GLN A 167 -30.20 -19.79 10.41
CA GLN A 167 -30.61 -18.45 10.00
C GLN A 167 -31.18 -18.49 8.58
N GLY A 168 -32.45 -18.11 8.42
CA GLY A 168 -33.12 -18.11 7.13
C GLY A 168 -33.39 -19.50 6.57
N GLU A 169 -33.85 -19.56 5.32
CA GLU A 169 -34.21 -20.81 4.64
C GLU A 169 -32.96 -21.58 4.14
N PRO A 170 -33.01 -22.92 4.12
CA PRO A 170 -31.98 -23.73 3.47
C PRO A 170 -32.00 -23.52 1.95
N GLY A 171 -30.87 -23.78 1.31
CA GLY A 171 -30.74 -23.67 -0.14
C GLY A 171 -29.46 -24.31 -0.67
N PHE A 172 -29.13 -24.04 -1.92
CA PHE A 172 -28.01 -24.65 -2.64
C PHE A 172 -26.94 -23.63 -2.99
N THR A 173 -25.68 -23.99 -2.79
CA THR A 173 -24.52 -23.21 -3.25
C THR A 173 -23.48 -24.10 -3.90
N ALA A 174 -22.62 -23.56 -4.76
CA ALA A 174 -21.59 -24.36 -5.41
C ALA A 174 -20.60 -24.90 -4.36
N CYS A 175 -20.40 -26.22 -4.34
CA CYS A 175 -19.60 -26.91 -3.33
C CYS A 175 -18.15 -26.40 -3.26
N GLN A 176 -17.60 -25.92 -4.38
CA GLN A 176 -16.25 -25.35 -4.45
C GLN A 176 -16.02 -24.12 -3.56
N TYR A 177 -17.10 -23.49 -3.07
CA TYR A 177 -17.04 -22.36 -2.16
C TYR A 177 -17.26 -22.74 -0.70
N LEU A 178 -17.31 -24.03 -0.37
CA LEU A 178 -17.43 -24.54 0.99
C LEU A 178 -16.13 -25.22 1.41
N ALA A 179 -15.63 -24.84 2.59
CA ALA A 179 -14.43 -25.44 3.19
C ALA A 179 -14.74 -25.99 4.59
N ALA A 180 -13.89 -26.91 5.05
CA ALA A 180 -13.94 -27.48 6.40
C ALA A 180 -13.33 -26.57 7.47
N GLU A 181 -12.75 -25.43 7.08
CA GLU A 181 -12.15 -24.42 7.95
C GLU A 181 -12.48 -23.03 7.37
N PRO A 182 -12.62 -21.98 8.20
CA PRO A 182 -12.73 -20.63 7.68
C PRO A 182 -11.45 -20.19 6.99
N LEU A 183 -11.61 -19.31 6.00
CA LEU A 183 -10.52 -18.75 5.25
C LEU A 183 -9.73 -17.72 6.08
N ARG A 184 -8.43 -17.92 6.19
CA ARG A 184 -7.48 -16.92 6.71
C ARG A 184 -7.18 -15.89 5.62
N VAL A 185 -8.01 -14.85 5.53
CA VAL A 185 -7.93 -13.83 4.48
C VAL A 185 -6.56 -13.18 4.42
N ALA A 186 -5.94 -12.87 5.56
CA ALA A 186 -4.62 -12.26 5.59
C ALA A 186 -3.51 -13.20 5.13
N ALA A 187 -3.58 -14.49 5.45
CA ALA A 187 -2.63 -15.46 4.92
C ALA A 187 -2.76 -15.59 3.40
N LEU A 188 -3.99 -15.57 2.87
CA LEU A 188 -4.26 -15.63 1.44
C LEU A 188 -3.80 -14.36 0.69
N LEU A 189 -3.97 -13.17 1.28
CA LEU A 189 -3.62 -11.90 0.65
C LEU A 189 -2.18 -11.45 0.92
N GLY A 190 -1.57 -11.91 2.01
CA GLY A 190 -0.22 -11.54 2.45
C GLY A 190 0.90 -12.37 1.86
N GLY A 191 0.59 -13.30 0.94
CA GLY A 191 1.61 -14.09 0.24
C GLY A 191 2.46 -14.96 1.15
N VAL A 192 1.93 -15.43 2.29
CA VAL A 192 2.65 -16.42 3.12
C VAL A 192 2.94 -17.62 2.22
N ALA A 193 4.24 -17.93 2.06
CA ALA A 193 4.74 -19.02 1.22
C ALA A 193 3.90 -20.29 1.42
N GLY A 194 3.13 -20.68 0.40
CA GLY A 194 2.30 -21.90 0.45
C GLY A 194 0.97 -21.89 -0.32
N SER A 195 0.42 -20.75 -0.75
CA SER A 195 -0.76 -20.77 -1.64
C SER A 195 -0.36 -20.90 -3.11
N GLU A 196 0.20 -22.06 -3.47
CA GLU A 196 0.74 -22.30 -4.82
C GLU A 196 -0.34 -22.62 -5.86
N SER A 197 -1.55 -22.99 -5.44
CA SER A 197 -2.59 -23.43 -6.37
C SER A 197 -3.19 -22.25 -7.15
N PRO A 198 -3.48 -22.41 -8.46
CA PRO A 198 -4.22 -21.41 -9.23
C PRO A 198 -5.57 -21.07 -8.59
N ALA A 199 -6.22 -22.02 -7.91
CA ALA A 199 -7.50 -21.80 -7.26
C ALA A 199 -7.40 -20.78 -6.11
N ASP A 200 -6.32 -20.82 -5.33
CA ASP A 200 -6.11 -19.86 -4.25
C ASP A 200 -5.77 -18.48 -4.79
N ARG A 201 -4.95 -18.40 -5.85
CA ARG A 201 -4.66 -17.14 -6.54
C ARG A 201 -5.92 -16.52 -7.16
N ALA A 202 -6.78 -17.34 -7.76
CA ALA A 202 -8.08 -16.89 -8.25
C ALA A 202 -8.98 -16.39 -7.12
N ARG A 203 -9.03 -17.11 -6.00
CA ARG A 203 -9.77 -16.68 -4.80
C ARG A 203 -9.24 -15.35 -4.26
N ALA A 204 -7.92 -15.17 -4.19
CA ALA A 204 -7.29 -13.92 -3.75
C ALA A 204 -7.71 -12.75 -4.65
N PHE A 205 -7.71 -12.93 -5.96
CA PHE A 205 -8.23 -11.94 -6.91
C PHE A 205 -9.68 -11.59 -6.62
N TRP A 206 -10.59 -12.56 -6.51
CA TRP A 206 -12.02 -12.25 -6.32
C TRP A 206 -12.35 -11.64 -4.96
N LEU A 207 -11.51 -11.85 -3.95
CA LEU A 207 -11.64 -11.19 -2.66
C LEU A 207 -11.16 -9.74 -2.68
N ARG A 208 -10.07 -9.45 -3.41
CA ARG A 208 -9.53 -8.10 -3.56
C ARG A 208 -9.06 -7.88 -5.01
N PRO A 209 -9.99 -7.61 -5.94
CA PRO A 209 -9.64 -7.44 -7.34
C PRO A 209 -8.66 -6.29 -7.51
N SER A 210 -7.52 -6.58 -8.13
CA SER A 210 -6.44 -5.62 -8.34
C SER A 210 -5.50 -6.13 -9.41
N TRP A 211 -4.69 -5.23 -9.98
CA TRP A 211 -3.63 -5.65 -10.89
C TRP A 211 -2.64 -6.63 -10.24
N PRO A 212 -2.07 -6.38 -9.04
CA PRO A 212 -1.15 -7.31 -8.40
C PRO A 212 -1.72 -8.73 -8.30
N ALA A 213 -2.99 -8.88 -7.86
CA ALA A 213 -3.61 -10.20 -7.77
C ALA A 213 -3.79 -10.89 -9.14
N LEU A 214 -4.14 -10.14 -10.20
CA LEU A 214 -4.23 -10.69 -11.56
C LEU A 214 -2.85 -11.08 -12.08
N ARG A 215 -1.83 -10.25 -11.85
CA ARG A 215 -0.44 -10.52 -12.24
C ARG A 215 0.04 -11.81 -11.58
N ASP A 216 -0.20 -11.98 -10.28
CA ASP A 216 0.20 -13.16 -9.54
C ASP A 216 -0.48 -14.43 -10.06
N TYR A 217 -1.75 -14.34 -10.50
CA TYR A 217 -2.45 -15.44 -11.19
C TYR A 217 -1.83 -15.74 -12.57
N ALA A 218 -1.58 -14.71 -13.38
CA ALA A 218 -0.99 -14.85 -14.71
C ALA A 218 0.45 -15.40 -14.66
N GLN A 219 1.26 -15.02 -13.67
CA GLN A 219 2.59 -15.59 -13.42
C GLN A 219 2.50 -17.09 -13.12
N ALA A 220 1.51 -17.52 -12.33
CA ALA A 220 1.31 -18.93 -12.02
C ALA A 220 0.79 -19.75 -13.21
N LEU A 221 0.10 -19.13 -14.17
CA LEU A 221 -0.21 -19.76 -15.46
C LEU A 221 1.04 -19.87 -16.33
N ALA A 222 1.84 -18.80 -16.39
CA ALA A 222 3.08 -18.76 -17.17
C ALA A 222 4.11 -19.78 -16.67
N SER A 223 4.24 -19.97 -15.35
CA SER A 223 5.19 -20.92 -14.75
C SER A 223 4.88 -22.39 -15.04
N LYS A 224 3.66 -22.69 -15.53
CA LYS A 224 3.27 -24.03 -15.96
C LYS A 224 3.59 -24.32 -17.42
N LEU A 225 3.95 -23.29 -18.19
CA LEU A 225 4.35 -23.46 -19.58
C LEU A 225 5.77 -24.01 -19.65
N PRO A 226 6.10 -24.82 -20.67
CA PRO A 226 7.48 -25.26 -20.89
C PRO A 226 8.45 -24.08 -21.00
N PRO A 227 9.70 -24.21 -20.51
CA PRO A 227 10.73 -23.22 -20.78
C PRO A 227 10.87 -22.95 -22.28
N GLY A 228 10.95 -21.67 -22.67
CA GLY A 228 11.04 -21.26 -24.07
C GLY A 228 9.73 -21.42 -24.87
N PHE A 229 8.58 -21.58 -24.22
CA PHE A 229 7.28 -21.65 -24.88
C PHE A 229 7.06 -20.44 -25.81
N SER A 230 6.89 -20.75 -27.10
CA SER A 230 6.67 -19.82 -28.21
C SER A 230 5.50 -20.36 -29.02
N GLY A 231 4.28 -20.06 -28.57
CA GLY A 231 3.09 -20.62 -29.19
C GLY A 231 1.86 -19.76 -28.90
N PRO A 232 0.69 -20.12 -29.47
CA PRO A 232 -0.55 -19.49 -29.09
C PRO A 232 -0.74 -19.65 -27.58
N TRP A 233 -0.70 -18.54 -26.85
CA TRP A 233 -0.90 -18.52 -25.41
C TRP A 233 -2.25 -19.17 -25.09
N PRO A 234 -2.28 -20.21 -24.23
CA PRO A 234 -3.53 -20.87 -23.91
C PRO A 234 -4.54 -19.86 -23.37
N VAL A 235 -5.78 -19.96 -23.84
CA VAL A 235 -6.84 -19.11 -23.30
C VAL A 235 -7.28 -19.69 -21.97
N ASP A 236 -7.09 -18.92 -20.90
CA ASP A 236 -7.58 -19.26 -19.58
C ASP A 236 -8.86 -18.48 -19.28
N ALA A 237 -9.98 -19.20 -19.10
CA ALA A 237 -11.29 -18.58 -18.90
C ALA A 237 -11.39 -17.80 -17.58
N GLU A 238 -10.61 -18.16 -16.56
CA GLU A 238 -10.58 -17.41 -15.30
C GLU A 238 -9.87 -16.07 -15.51
N LEU A 239 -8.69 -16.10 -16.12
CA LEU A 239 -7.91 -14.91 -16.44
C LEU A 239 -8.72 -13.92 -17.29
N GLU A 240 -9.46 -14.40 -18.30
CA GLU A 240 -10.32 -13.55 -19.12
C GLU A 240 -11.44 -12.90 -18.30
N ARG A 241 -12.04 -13.62 -17.34
CA ARG A 241 -13.03 -13.04 -16.42
C ARG A 241 -12.40 -12.00 -15.49
N MET A 242 -11.18 -12.25 -15.00
CA MET A 242 -10.45 -11.28 -14.17
C MET A 242 -10.17 -9.99 -14.95
N LYS A 243 -9.63 -10.10 -16.17
CA LYS A 243 -9.38 -8.94 -17.05
C LYS A 243 -10.66 -8.16 -17.33
N ALA A 244 -11.74 -8.86 -17.68
CA ALA A 244 -13.03 -8.25 -17.92
C ALA A 244 -13.56 -7.52 -16.67
N HIS A 245 -13.39 -8.11 -15.49
CA HIS A 245 -13.77 -7.48 -14.22
C HIS A 245 -13.01 -6.19 -13.96
N LEU A 246 -11.67 -6.18 -14.14
CA LEU A 246 -10.87 -4.96 -13.98
C LEU A 246 -11.23 -3.87 -15.02
N ALA A 247 -11.70 -4.27 -16.21
CA ALA A 247 -12.14 -3.35 -17.25
C ALA A 247 -13.49 -2.69 -16.95
N LEU A 248 -14.35 -3.30 -16.11
CA LEU A 248 -15.61 -2.67 -15.65
C LEU A 248 -15.33 -1.45 -14.76
N GLY A 249 -14.31 -1.59 -13.91
CA GLY A 249 -13.77 -0.54 -13.06
C GLY A 249 -13.87 -0.88 -11.57
N LEU A 250 -12.89 -0.39 -10.82
CA LEU A 250 -12.72 -0.61 -9.39
C LEU A 250 -12.70 0.72 -8.64
N LYS A 251 -13.18 0.70 -7.40
CA LYS A 251 -12.86 1.78 -6.45
C LYS A 251 -11.37 1.70 -6.13
N GLY A 252 -10.72 2.85 -6.05
CA GLY A 252 -9.34 2.91 -5.58
C GLY A 252 -9.22 2.54 -4.10
N PRO A 253 -8.06 2.01 -3.65
CA PRO A 253 -7.80 1.83 -2.23
C PRO A 253 -7.75 3.19 -1.52
N LYS A 254 -8.07 3.23 -0.22
CA LYS A 254 -7.88 4.45 0.57
C LYS A 254 -6.42 4.91 0.40
N PRO A 255 -6.16 6.18 0.02
CA PRO A 255 -4.81 6.64 -0.20
C PRO A 255 -4.05 6.68 1.12
N GLU A 256 -2.73 6.53 1.03
CA GLU A 256 -1.87 6.83 2.17
C GLU A 256 -1.95 8.34 2.49
N PRO A 257 -1.96 8.70 3.79
CA PRO A 257 -1.90 10.09 4.19
C PRO A 257 -0.62 10.77 3.69
N LEU A 258 -0.72 12.05 3.35
CA LEU A 258 0.46 12.82 2.98
C LEU A 258 1.40 12.96 4.19
N PRO A 259 2.73 12.82 4.01
CA PRO A 259 3.67 12.94 5.12
C PRO A 259 3.59 14.31 5.80
N ASP A 260 3.40 14.32 7.11
CA ASP A 260 3.34 15.55 7.91
C ASP A 260 4.75 16.10 8.20
N TRP A 261 5.00 17.37 7.85
CA TRP A 261 6.33 17.96 7.96
C TRP A 261 6.83 18.03 9.42
N GLU A 262 5.97 18.39 10.37
CA GLU A 262 6.35 18.47 11.79
C GLU A 262 6.59 17.08 12.39
N ALA A 263 5.88 16.05 11.91
CA ALA A 263 6.21 14.65 12.24
C ALA A 263 7.59 14.26 11.70
N LEU A 264 7.93 14.66 10.46
CA LEU A 264 9.26 14.40 9.88
C LEU A 264 10.36 15.16 10.64
N LYS A 265 10.13 16.40 11.09
CA LYS A 265 11.10 17.13 11.94
C LYS A 265 11.35 16.43 13.27
N ARG A 266 10.31 15.92 13.92
CA ARG A 266 10.45 15.13 15.16
C ARG A 266 11.22 13.83 14.91
N LEU A 267 10.91 13.15 13.81
CA LEU A 267 11.59 11.93 13.41
C LEU A 267 13.09 12.18 13.14
N ALA A 268 13.41 13.27 12.42
CA ALA A 268 14.77 13.73 12.18
C ALA A 268 15.50 14.08 13.49
N ALA A 269 14.87 14.84 14.39
CA ALA A 269 15.47 15.20 15.68
C ALA A 269 15.79 13.97 16.54
N ALA A 270 14.92 12.96 16.54
CA ALA A 270 15.16 11.70 17.23
C ALA A 270 16.33 10.92 16.60
N ALA A 271 16.37 10.82 15.27
CA ALA A 271 17.45 10.15 14.55
C ALA A 271 18.82 10.83 14.76
N ALA A 272 18.85 12.16 14.83
CA ALA A 272 20.10 12.90 15.04
C ALA A 272 20.70 12.68 16.44
N GLN A 273 19.86 12.50 17.47
CA GLN A 273 20.31 12.21 18.84
C GLN A 273 20.95 10.83 18.97
N ALA A 274 20.69 9.92 18.02
CA ALA A 274 21.26 8.57 17.98
C ALA A 274 22.67 8.51 17.33
N LEU A 275 23.14 9.60 16.71
CA LEU A 275 24.48 9.67 16.14
C LEU A 275 25.54 9.78 17.26
N PRO A 276 26.70 9.10 17.15
CA PRO A 276 27.33 8.59 15.94
C PRO A 276 27.15 7.08 15.65
N LEU A 277 26.31 6.34 16.39
CA LEU A 277 26.18 4.87 16.24
C LEU A 277 24.76 4.41 15.79
N PRO A 278 24.27 4.87 14.63
CA PRO A 278 22.94 4.48 14.14
C PRO A 278 22.85 2.98 13.81
N GLU A 279 23.96 2.30 13.49
CA GLU A 279 24.00 0.85 13.23
C GLU A 279 23.55 0.00 14.42
N GLN A 280 23.62 0.54 15.64
CA GLN A 280 23.25 -0.15 16.88
C GLN A 280 21.88 0.26 17.41
N GLN A 281 21.17 1.17 16.72
CA GLN A 281 19.87 1.69 17.15
C GLN A 281 18.82 1.47 16.04
N PRO A 282 17.95 0.45 16.16
CA PRO A 282 16.98 0.10 15.12
C PRO A 282 16.00 1.24 14.82
N ASP A 283 15.61 2.02 15.83
CA ASP A 283 14.66 3.13 15.67
C ASP A 283 15.25 4.26 14.81
N ALA A 284 16.55 4.56 14.97
CA ALA A 284 17.24 5.58 14.18
C ALA A 284 17.38 5.15 12.70
N GLN A 285 17.59 3.85 12.44
CA GLN A 285 17.62 3.30 11.08
C GLN A 285 16.25 3.37 10.41
N GLN A 286 15.18 3.01 11.13
CA GLN A 286 13.82 3.12 10.62
C GLN A 286 13.45 4.58 10.33
N ALA A 287 13.85 5.50 11.20
CA ALA A 287 13.67 6.94 11.00
C ALA A 287 14.37 7.43 9.73
N ALA A 288 15.66 7.11 9.55
CA ALA A 288 16.42 7.47 8.36
C ALA A 288 15.85 6.83 7.09
N ALA A 289 15.40 5.58 7.16
CA ALA A 289 14.75 4.89 6.04
C ALA A 289 13.45 5.59 5.63
N ARG A 290 12.63 6.01 6.59
CA ARG A 290 11.39 6.75 6.33
C ARG A 290 11.66 8.13 5.75
N LEU A 291 12.67 8.85 6.24
CA LEU A 291 13.08 10.13 5.65
C LEU A 291 13.55 9.96 4.20
N ARG A 292 14.37 8.93 3.93
CA ARG A 292 14.81 8.59 2.57
C ARG A 292 13.64 8.26 1.65
N GLU A 293 12.67 7.47 2.14
CA GLU A 293 11.47 7.11 1.38
C GLU A 293 10.66 8.34 0.98
N VAL A 294 10.43 9.27 1.91
CA VAL A 294 9.62 10.47 1.66
C VAL A 294 10.36 11.52 0.83
N LEU A 295 11.65 11.72 1.08
CA LEU A 295 12.42 12.82 0.50
C LEU A 295 13.24 12.42 -0.74
N GLY A 296 13.47 11.13 -0.98
CA GLY A 296 14.28 10.66 -2.11
C GLY A 296 15.75 11.09 -2.03
N LEU A 297 16.25 11.41 -0.83
CA LEU A 297 17.65 11.75 -0.55
C LEU A 297 18.30 10.64 0.28
N ASP A 298 19.63 10.51 0.23
CA ASP A 298 20.33 9.64 1.18
C ASP A 298 20.07 10.07 2.63
N GLY A 299 20.18 9.13 3.58
CA GLY A 299 19.72 9.36 4.95
C GLY A 299 20.42 10.54 5.66
N ALA A 300 21.70 10.79 5.37
CA ALA A 300 22.46 11.88 6.00
C ALA A 300 22.02 13.25 5.47
N HIS A 301 21.96 13.41 4.14
CA HIS A 301 21.49 14.66 3.55
C HIS A 301 19.99 14.90 3.80
N ALA A 302 19.16 13.84 3.81
CA ALA A 302 17.75 13.94 4.17
C ALA A 302 17.59 14.51 5.59
N LEU A 303 18.37 13.98 6.55
CA LEU A 303 18.38 14.45 7.92
C LEU A 303 18.83 15.92 8.02
N GLY A 304 19.97 16.26 7.43
CA GLY A 304 20.51 17.61 7.49
C GLY A 304 19.61 18.63 6.78
N LEU A 305 18.95 18.24 5.69
CA LEU A 305 17.99 19.10 5.01
C LEU A 305 16.76 19.39 5.89
N VAL A 306 16.15 18.36 6.49
CA VAL A 306 14.99 18.54 7.38
C VAL A 306 15.33 19.44 8.57
N GLN A 307 16.55 19.34 9.10
CA GLN A 307 17.02 20.21 10.19
C GLN A 307 17.30 21.66 9.75
N ALA A 308 17.68 21.86 8.49
CA ALA A 308 18.00 23.19 7.95
C ALA A 308 16.76 23.99 7.53
N LEU A 309 15.61 23.33 7.34
CA LEU A 309 14.40 23.95 6.81
C LEU A 309 13.37 24.23 7.90
N GLU A 310 13.06 25.50 8.09
CA GLU A 310 11.97 25.95 8.95
C GLU A 310 10.83 26.52 8.10
N LEU A 311 9.66 25.89 8.19
CA LEU A 311 8.44 26.38 7.57
C LEU A 311 7.64 27.22 8.57
N PRO A 312 7.03 28.33 8.13
CA PRO A 312 6.20 29.14 9.00
C PRO A 312 4.97 28.35 9.46
N ARG A 313 4.52 28.63 10.69
CA ARG A 313 3.17 28.22 11.11
C ARG A 313 2.15 28.89 10.23
N VAL A 314 1.10 28.17 9.86
CA VAL A 314 0.08 28.63 8.94
C VAL A 314 -1.32 28.36 9.46
N SER A 315 -2.26 29.24 9.12
CA SER A 315 -3.68 28.96 9.24
C SER A 315 -4.14 27.97 8.15
N PRO A 316 -5.31 27.34 8.31
CA PRO A 316 -5.92 26.53 7.26
C PRO A 316 -6.03 27.27 5.92
N SER A 317 -5.43 26.71 4.89
CA SER A 317 -5.38 27.21 3.49
C SER A 317 -6.61 26.83 2.65
N TYR A 318 -6.59 27.12 1.35
CA TYR A 318 -7.59 26.71 0.38
C TYR A 318 -7.92 25.20 0.44
N PHE A 319 -6.93 24.33 0.69
CA PHE A 319 -7.14 22.88 0.82
C PHE A 319 -7.51 22.49 2.25
N ARG A 320 -8.68 21.86 2.39
CA ARG A 320 -9.24 21.49 3.71
C ARG A 320 -9.09 20.01 4.02
N SER A 321 -8.72 19.18 3.06
CA SER A 321 -8.55 17.73 3.23
C SER A 321 -7.53 17.17 2.25
N GLU A 322 -6.85 16.10 2.64
CA GLU A 322 -5.95 15.33 1.78
C GLU A 322 -6.68 14.61 0.63
N LEU A 323 -8.02 14.63 0.63
CA LEU A 323 -8.85 14.15 -0.47
C LEU A 323 -9.08 15.22 -1.56
N GLU A 324 -8.56 16.44 -1.40
CA GLU A 324 -8.81 17.55 -2.33
C GLU A 324 -7.67 17.77 -3.35
N LEU A 325 -6.49 17.22 -3.10
CA LEU A 325 -5.36 17.25 -4.03
C LEU A 325 -4.51 15.98 -3.97
N ALA A 326 -3.73 15.73 -5.03
CA ALA A 326 -2.81 14.61 -5.11
C ALA A 326 -1.49 15.01 -5.79
N PRO A 327 -0.35 14.35 -5.45
CA PRO A 327 0.87 14.46 -6.23
C PRO A 327 0.67 14.07 -7.70
N PRO A 328 1.47 14.63 -8.61
CA PRO A 328 1.42 14.31 -10.04
C PRO A 328 1.94 12.89 -10.35
N SER A 329 2.69 12.28 -9.43
CA SER A 329 3.19 10.91 -9.51
C SER A 329 2.17 9.86 -9.08
N GLU A 330 1.06 10.27 -8.45
CA GLU A 330 0.04 9.34 -7.97
C GLU A 330 -0.70 8.69 -9.16
N ALA A 331 -0.71 7.35 -9.19
CA ALA A 331 -1.32 6.57 -10.27
C ALA A 331 -2.85 6.54 -10.18
N ALA A 332 -3.52 6.20 -11.28
CA ALA A 332 -4.98 6.15 -11.37
C ALA A 332 -5.69 5.36 -10.24
N PRO A 333 -5.19 4.20 -9.75
CA PRO A 333 -5.81 3.51 -8.62
C PRO A 333 -5.82 4.35 -7.34
N ALA A 334 -4.69 4.97 -6.99
CA ALA A 334 -4.58 5.78 -5.77
C ALA A 334 -5.39 7.08 -5.90
N LEU A 335 -5.35 7.74 -7.07
CA LEU A 335 -6.20 8.90 -7.38
C LEU A 335 -7.70 8.57 -7.28
N ALA A 336 -8.12 7.39 -7.74
CA ALA A 336 -9.50 6.94 -7.58
C ALA A 336 -9.88 6.75 -6.11
N GLY A 337 -8.94 6.32 -5.27
CA GLY A 337 -9.15 6.21 -3.84
C GLY A 337 -9.29 7.58 -3.18
N ARG A 338 -8.37 8.48 -3.52
CA ARG A 338 -8.29 9.83 -2.97
C ARG A 338 -9.45 10.72 -3.37
N PHE A 339 -9.87 10.66 -4.62
CA PHE A 339 -11.00 11.45 -5.15
C PHE A 339 -12.31 10.67 -5.19
N GLU A 340 -12.42 9.56 -4.44
CA GLU A 340 -13.61 8.71 -4.35
C GLU A 340 -14.19 8.28 -5.71
N GLY A 341 -13.31 8.07 -6.68
CA GLY A 341 -13.60 7.70 -8.06
C GLY A 341 -13.49 6.21 -8.35
N ILE A 342 -13.61 5.91 -9.64
CA ILE A 342 -13.44 4.56 -10.20
C ILE A 342 -12.32 4.61 -11.23
N TYR A 343 -11.39 3.66 -11.19
CA TYR A 343 -10.38 3.44 -12.22
C TYR A 343 -10.65 2.14 -12.97
N ARG A 344 -10.13 2.02 -14.20
CA ARG A 344 -10.20 0.80 -15.00
C ARG A 344 -8.81 0.35 -15.38
N VAL A 345 -8.67 -0.96 -15.57
CA VAL A 345 -7.46 -1.57 -16.11
C VAL A 345 -7.83 -2.25 -17.43
N GLN A 346 -7.10 -1.94 -18.49
CA GLN A 346 -7.26 -2.53 -19.81
C GLN A 346 -5.95 -3.19 -20.24
N PHE A 347 -6.05 -4.26 -21.01
CA PHE A 347 -4.90 -5.04 -21.44
C PHE A 347 -4.83 -5.09 -22.95
N ARG A 348 -3.62 -5.00 -23.50
CA ARG A 348 -3.37 -5.35 -24.90
C ARG A 348 -3.03 -6.83 -24.98
N LYS A 349 -3.77 -7.56 -25.83
CA LYS A 349 -3.52 -8.97 -26.09
C LYS A 349 -2.20 -9.15 -26.85
N ARG A 350 -1.47 -10.21 -26.52
CA ARG A 350 -0.25 -10.59 -27.21
C ARG A 350 -0.57 -11.18 -28.61
N PRO A 351 0.09 -10.71 -29.68
CA PRO A 351 -0.09 -11.29 -31.01
C PRO A 351 0.48 -12.72 -31.06
N LEU A 352 -0.10 -13.56 -31.93
CA LEU A 352 0.20 -15.00 -32.01
C LEU A 352 1.60 -15.34 -32.56
N ARG A 353 2.32 -14.35 -33.11
CA ARG A 353 3.50 -14.57 -33.99
C ARG A 353 4.81 -13.97 -33.45
N GLU A 354 4.78 -13.34 -32.27
CA GLU A 354 6.00 -12.84 -31.62
C GLU A 354 6.58 -13.90 -30.69
N GLU A 355 7.59 -14.61 -31.21
CA GLU A 355 8.47 -15.49 -30.46
C GLU A 355 9.52 -14.60 -29.77
N SER A 356 9.52 -14.58 -28.44
CA SER A 356 10.35 -13.71 -27.56
C SER A 356 10.05 -12.20 -27.63
N GLY A 357 9.67 -11.62 -26.49
CA GLY A 357 9.37 -10.19 -26.37
C GLY A 357 8.59 -9.84 -25.11
N ALA A 358 8.42 -8.55 -24.84
CA ALA A 358 7.70 -8.03 -23.68
C ALA A 358 6.31 -8.69 -23.51
N GLY A 359 5.96 -9.10 -22.29
CA GLY A 359 4.58 -9.41 -21.91
C GLY A 359 4.49 -10.42 -20.77
N LEU A 360 3.31 -10.48 -20.15
CA LEU A 360 2.95 -11.42 -19.11
C LEU A 360 1.86 -12.35 -19.65
N TYR A 361 2.18 -13.64 -19.78
CA TYR A 361 1.28 -14.64 -20.37
C TYR A 361 0.76 -14.16 -21.74
N ASP A 362 -0.53 -13.91 -21.89
CA ASP A 362 -1.16 -13.47 -23.14
C ASP A 362 -1.36 -11.94 -23.23
N MET A 363 -0.71 -11.15 -22.37
CA MET A 363 -0.81 -9.67 -22.31
C MET A 363 0.54 -9.01 -22.62
N THR A 364 0.56 -7.97 -23.46
CA THR A 364 1.79 -7.21 -23.78
C THR A 364 1.90 -5.89 -23.02
N SER A 365 0.77 -5.28 -22.68
CA SER A 365 0.75 -4.02 -21.95
C SER A 365 -0.52 -3.89 -21.13
N ARG A 366 -0.45 -3.08 -20.08
CA ARG A 366 -1.56 -2.69 -19.23
C ARG A 366 -1.76 -1.18 -19.34
N THR A 367 -3.00 -0.73 -19.39
CA THR A 367 -3.37 0.68 -19.30
C THR A 367 -4.30 0.90 -18.12
N GLU A 368 -3.92 1.80 -17.22
CA GLU A 368 -4.75 2.24 -16.11
C GLU A 368 -5.24 3.67 -16.36
N ALA A 369 -6.50 3.93 -16.05
CA ALA A 369 -7.07 5.27 -16.18
C ALA A 369 -8.28 5.45 -15.26
N LEU A 370 -8.48 6.68 -14.79
CA LEU A 370 -9.71 7.09 -14.14
C LEU A 370 -10.88 7.07 -15.13
N THR A 371 -12.06 6.65 -14.66
CA THR A 371 -13.29 6.69 -15.46
C THR A 371 -13.83 8.11 -15.61
N ARG A 372 -13.59 8.97 -14.61
CA ARG A 372 -13.92 10.40 -14.62
C ARG A 372 -12.62 11.20 -14.60
N ALA A 373 -12.56 12.25 -15.39
CA ALA A 373 -11.41 13.14 -15.38
C ALA A 373 -11.35 13.94 -14.07
N VAL A 374 -10.14 14.19 -13.60
CA VAL A 374 -9.80 15.14 -12.54
C VAL A 374 -9.03 16.31 -13.15
N THR A 375 -8.89 17.40 -12.42
CA THR A 375 -8.11 18.55 -12.91
C THR A 375 -6.64 18.30 -12.64
N ARG A 376 -5.83 18.21 -13.68
CA ARG A 376 -4.37 18.34 -13.56
C ARG A 376 -4.01 19.81 -13.70
N VAL A 377 -3.33 20.34 -12.70
CA VAL A 377 -2.83 21.71 -12.69
C VAL A 377 -1.34 21.69 -12.97
N GLN A 378 -0.90 22.46 -13.96
CA GLN A 378 0.51 22.80 -14.14
C GLN A 378 0.79 24.13 -13.45
N LEU A 379 1.66 24.12 -12.45
CA LEU A 379 2.17 25.30 -11.77
C LEU A 379 3.43 25.78 -12.47
N PHE A 380 3.46 27.06 -12.81
CA PHE A 380 4.62 27.73 -13.35
C PHE A 380 5.34 28.56 -12.29
N ARG A 381 6.65 28.78 -12.48
CA ARG A 381 7.52 29.52 -11.57
C ARG A 381 6.97 30.92 -11.29
N GLU A 382 6.40 31.61 -12.28
CA GLU A 382 5.82 32.94 -12.13
C GLU A 382 4.48 32.99 -11.36
N GLY A 383 3.88 31.82 -11.04
CA GLY A 383 2.59 31.70 -10.35
C GLY A 383 1.41 31.40 -11.27
N ARG A 384 1.62 31.36 -12.59
CA ARG A 384 0.57 30.98 -13.54
C ARG A 384 0.14 29.52 -13.34
N LEU A 385 -1.15 29.26 -13.48
CA LEU A 385 -1.80 27.98 -13.29
C LEU A 385 -2.50 27.57 -14.58
N GLU A 386 -2.10 26.45 -15.17
CA GLU A 386 -2.81 25.86 -16.31
C GLU A 386 -3.57 24.61 -15.87
N SER A 387 -4.89 24.65 -15.94
CA SER A 387 -5.76 23.50 -15.64
C SER A 387 -6.11 22.73 -16.90
N GLN A 388 -6.01 21.40 -16.84
CA GLN A 388 -6.47 20.50 -17.90
C GLN A 388 -7.20 19.30 -17.30
N ALA A 389 -8.26 18.85 -17.98
CA ALA A 389 -8.91 17.60 -17.62
C ALA A 389 -7.96 16.42 -17.88
N SER A 390 -7.83 15.52 -16.91
CA SER A 390 -6.94 14.35 -17.00
C SER A 390 -7.61 13.11 -16.44
N HIS A 391 -7.50 12.01 -17.18
CA HIS A 391 -7.87 10.68 -16.69
C HIS A 391 -6.72 9.97 -15.97
N ALA A 392 -5.59 10.66 -15.76
CA ALA A 392 -4.35 10.08 -15.22
C ALA A 392 -3.98 8.76 -15.92
N ARG A 393 -4.13 8.73 -17.25
CA ARG A 393 -3.89 7.53 -18.05
C ARG A 393 -2.40 7.18 -18.05
N ALA A 394 -2.07 5.98 -17.59
CA ALA A 394 -0.73 5.41 -17.68
C ALA A 394 -0.78 4.09 -18.42
N GLN A 395 0.12 3.90 -19.39
CA GLN A 395 0.31 2.63 -20.09
C GLN A 395 1.69 2.10 -19.74
N GLU A 396 1.75 0.83 -19.36
CA GLU A 396 2.97 0.11 -19.02
C GLU A 396 3.10 -1.09 -19.95
N THR A 397 4.27 -1.21 -20.58
CA THR A 397 4.65 -2.45 -21.26
C THR A 397 4.98 -3.49 -20.20
N LEU A 398 4.30 -4.63 -20.26
CA LEU A 398 4.57 -5.73 -19.34
C LEU A 398 5.83 -6.42 -19.85
N TRP A 399 6.87 -6.55 -19.04
CA TRP A 399 8.07 -7.30 -19.41
C TRP A 399 8.07 -8.67 -18.74
N TYR A 400 8.70 -9.67 -19.36
CA TYR A 400 9.09 -10.87 -18.63
C TYR A 400 10.11 -10.44 -17.56
N GLU A 401 10.06 -11.03 -16.36
CA GLU A 401 10.61 -10.48 -15.11
C GLU A 401 12.10 -10.07 -15.09
N VAL A 402 12.85 -10.25 -16.19
CA VAL A 402 14.30 -10.03 -16.25
C VAL A 402 14.86 -9.42 -17.55
N ASP A 403 14.07 -9.20 -18.61
CA ASP A 403 14.61 -8.80 -19.94
C ASP A 403 14.06 -7.48 -20.49
N GLY A 404 13.51 -6.61 -19.63
CA GLY A 404 13.18 -5.26 -20.05
C GLY A 404 14.45 -4.52 -20.49
N PRO A 405 14.51 -3.91 -21.69
CA PRO A 405 15.60 -3.02 -22.04
C PRO A 405 15.68 -1.92 -20.97
N MET A 406 16.81 -1.87 -20.27
CA MET A 406 17.08 -1.12 -19.03
C MET A 406 16.75 0.39 -19.05
N CYS A 407 16.38 0.91 -20.22
CA CYS A 407 16.17 2.32 -20.51
C CYS A 407 14.99 2.58 -21.44
N GLU A 408 14.23 1.57 -21.86
CA GLU A 408 13.10 1.81 -22.75
C GLU A 408 12.02 2.61 -22.02
N GLY A 409 11.69 3.77 -22.59
CA GLY A 409 10.75 4.71 -21.98
C GLY A 409 11.34 5.60 -20.90
N TRP A 410 12.65 5.55 -20.63
CA TRP A 410 13.32 6.47 -19.70
C TRP A 410 13.15 7.93 -20.10
N ARG A 411 13.01 8.80 -19.10
CA ARG A 411 12.75 10.23 -19.26
C ARG A 411 13.64 11.02 -18.30
N GLY A 412 14.81 11.45 -18.78
CA GLY A 412 15.70 12.30 -18.01
C GLY A 412 15.13 13.69 -17.72
N GLY A 413 15.76 14.38 -16.77
CA GLY A 413 15.35 15.70 -16.27
C GLY A 413 14.40 15.60 -15.08
N PHE A 414 13.81 16.73 -14.67
CA PHE A 414 12.69 16.70 -13.73
C PHE A 414 11.52 15.93 -14.36
N ALA A 415 10.61 15.36 -13.58
CA ALA A 415 9.44 14.66 -14.08
C ALA A 415 8.25 15.61 -14.33
N HIS A 416 8.14 16.69 -13.54
CA HIS A 416 6.91 17.50 -13.45
C HIS A 416 7.10 19.00 -13.69
N GLY A 417 8.33 19.47 -13.77
CA GLY A 417 8.67 20.83 -14.20
C GLY A 417 9.82 20.86 -15.20
N SER A 418 10.18 22.05 -15.65
CA SER A 418 11.29 22.30 -16.57
C SER A 418 12.64 22.18 -15.86
N SER A 419 13.66 21.72 -16.58
CA SER A 419 15.04 21.70 -16.10
C SER A 419 15.82 22.91 -16.60
N PRO A 420 16.69 23.52 -15.78
CA PRO A 420 17.59 24.55 -16.29
C PRO A 420 18.57 23.94 -17.30
N PRO A 421 19.00 24.67 -18.34
CA PRO A 421 19.98 24.18 -19.31
C PRO A 421 21.30 23.72 -18.67
N SER A 422 21.67 24.30 -17.53
CA SER A 422 22.90 23.95 -16.82
C SER A 422 22.87 22.56 -16.21
N ALA A 423 21.72 22.07 -15.74
CA ALA A 423 21.58 20.72 -15.19
C ALA A 423 21.85 19.62 -16.23
N TRP A 424 21.67 19.91 -17.52
CA TRP A 424 21.95 18.98 -18.61
C TRP A 424 23.44 18.87 -18.96
N LYS A 425 24.29 19.79 -18.49
CA LYS A 425 25.75 19.77 -18.77
C LYS A 425 26.44 18.50 -18.28
N PHE A 426 25.88 17.83 -17.28
CA PHE A 426 26.35 16.52 -16.83
C PHE A 426 26.53 15.55 -18.02
N PHE A 427 25.55 15.55 -18.93
CA PHE A 427 25.53 14.63 -20.05
C PHE A 427 26.53 14.95 -21.16
N ASP A 428 26.96 16.21 -21.30
CA ASP A 428 28.01 16.56 -22.27
C ASP A 428 29.34 15.82 -21.97
N LEU A 429 29.52 15.35 -20.73
CA LEU A 429 30.73 14.65 -20.27
C LEU A 429 30.61 13.12 -20.32
N VAL A 430 29.40 12.56 -20.37
CA VAL A 430 29.14 11.12 -20.24
C VAL A 430 28.32 10.51 -21.38
N ASP A 431 27.82 11.32 -22.33
CA ASP A 431 26.98 10.87 -23.44
C ASP A 431 27.80 10.31 -24.61
N VAL A 432 28.37 9.11 -24.43
CA VAL A 432 29.23 8.45 -25.43
C VAL A 432 28.45 8.05 -26.70
N ASN A 433 27.12 7.97 -26.64
CA ASN A 433 26.25 7.42 -27.70
C ASN A 433 25.17 8.39 -28.23
N GLY A 434 25.14 9.65 -27.79
CA GLY A 434 24.15 10.67 -28.21
C GLY A 434 22.73 10.50 -27.62
N GLY A 435 22.56 9.62 -26.64
CA GLY A 435 21.28 9.32 -25.99
C GLY A 435 20.79 10.46 -25.10
N ALA A 436 21.71 11.18 -24.48
CA ALA A 436 21.36 12.28 -23.59
C ALA A 436 20.95 13.54 -24.34
N ARG A 437 21.55 13.83 -25.50
CA ARG A 437 21.06 14.89 -26.38
C ARG A 437 19.60 14.68 -26.77
N LYS A 438 19.25 13.45 -27.17
CA LYS A 438 17.87 13.07 -27.51
C LYS A 438 16.94 13.15 -26.29
N ALA A 439 17.41 12.71 -25.11
CA ALA A 439 16.64 12.82 -23.87
C ALA A 439 16.35 14.27 -23.48
N ARG A 440 17.33 15.17 -23.66
CA ARG A 440 17.18 16.61 -23.45
C ARG A 440 16.16 17.22 -24.39
N GLU A 441 16.28 16.98 -25.70
CA GLU A 441 15.32 17.48 -26.70
C GLU A 441 13.89 17.01 -26.38
N GLN A 442 13.73 15.74 -25.99
CA GLN A 442 12.43 15.21 -25.54
C GLN A 442 11.93 15.87 -24.25
N ALA A 443 12.81 16.14 -23.28
CA ALA A 443 12.44 16.82 -22.05
C ALA A 443 12.02 18.27 -22.31
N GLU A 444 12.78 19.02 -23.12
CA GLU A 444 12.46 20.40 -23.52
C GLU A 444 11.10 20.48 -24.24
N HIS A 445 10.77 19.50 -25.09
CA HIS A 445 9.44 19.42 -25.70
C HIS A 445 8.31 19.09 -24.71
N ARG A 446 8.56 18.23 -23.72
CA ARG A 446 7.57 17.85 -22.71
C ARG A 446 7.36 18.95 -21.66
N GLN A 447 8.39 19.74 -21.37
CA GLN A 447 8.46 20.65 -20.23
C GLN A 447 8.80 22.06 -20.69
N ALA A 448 7.77 22.72 -21.25
CA ALA A 448 7.86 24.12 -21.65
C ALA A 448 8.52 24.99 -20.55
N PRO A 449 9.29 26.03 -20.94
CA PRO A 449 9.98 26.90 -19.99
C PRO A 449 9.06 27.46 -18.90
N GLY A 450 9.59 27.54 -17.68
CA GLY A 450 8.89 28.10 -16.54
C GLY A 450 7.97 27.12 -15.81
N ARG A 451 7.67 25.94 -16.37
CA ARG A 451 6.98 24.87 -15.62
C ARG A 451 7.79 24.52 -14.37
N LEU A 452 7.14 24.48 -13.21
CA LEU A 452 7.81 24.23 -11.94
C LEU A 452 7.39 22.89 -11.33
N TYR A 453 6.08 22.64 -11.26
CA TYR A 453 5.53 21.41 -10.72
C TYR A 453 4.10 21.19 -11.25
N ALA A 454 3.52 20.02 -10.98
CA ALA A 454 2.13 19.75 -11.31
C ALA A 454 1.44 19.02 -10.15
N PHE A 455 0.13 19.07 -10.08
CA PHE A 455 -0.65 18.31 -9.11
C PHE A 455 -2.04 18.00 -9.67
N TYR A 456 -2.74 17.05 -9.06
CA TYR A 456 -4.15 16.83 -9.34
C TYR A 456 -5.01 17.46 -8.27
N THR A 457 -6.20 17.93 -8.64
CA THR A 457 -7.22 18.37 -7.69
C THR A 457 -8.62 18.07 -8.22
N ALA A 458 -9.53 17.78 -7.29
CA ALA A 458 -10.95 17.70 -7.58
C ALA A 458 -11.65 19.08 -7.45
N LYS A 459 -10.95 20.10 -6.93
CA LYS A 459 -11.49 21.45 -6.74
C LYS A 459 -11.15 22.37 -7.90
N PRO A 460 -12.08 23.25 -8.30
CA PRO A 460 -11.79 24.28 -9.29
C PRO A 460 -10.88 25.35 -8.68
N LEU A 461 -9.76 25.67 -9.35
CA LEU A 461 -8.89 26.75 -8.89
C LEU A 461 -9.61 28.11 -9.01
N PRO A 462 -9.52 28.98 -7.99
CA PRO A 462 -10.23 30.25 -8.00
C PRO A 462 -9.53 31.31 -8.88
N LEU A 463 -8.21 31.19 -9.07
CA LEU A 463 -7.40 32.11 -9.87
C LEU A 463 -6.63 31.35 -10.96
N ALA A 464 -6.33 32.04 -12.07
CA ALA A 464 -5.43 31.54 -13.11
C ALA A 464 -3.95 31.89 -12.84
N GLN A 465 -3.70 32.76 -11.86
CA GLN A 465 -2.37 33.16 -11.42
C GLN A 465 -2.36 33.33 -9.91
N ALA A 466 -1.56 32.52 -9.24
CA ALA A 466 -1.32 32.58 -7.81
C ALA A 466 -0.50 33.81 -7.43
N VAL A 467 -0.77 34.35 -6.25
CA VAL A 467 0.12 35.31 -5.60
C VAL A 467 1.37 34.56 -5.14
N ARG A 468 2.54 35.05 -5.54
CA ARG A 468 3.82 34.39 -5.27
C ARG A 468 4.74 35.25 -4.43
N THR A 469 5.36 34.66 -3.42
CA THR A 469 6.53 35.22 -2.74
C THR A 469 7.73 34.27 -2.88
N GLU A 470 8.93 34.82 -2.72
CA GLU A 470 10.17 34.09 -2.91
C GLU A 470 11.17 34.43 -1.81
N GLN A 471 11.87 33.42 -1.32
CA GLN A 471 12.94 33.55 -0.33
C GLN A 471 14.15 32.72 -0.76
N ALA A 472 15.33 33.33 -0.68
CA ALA A 472 16.60 32.65 -0.94
C ALA A 472 17.21 32.12 0.37
N HIS A 473 17.78 30.92 0.31
CA HIS A 473 18.45 30.26 1.42
C HIS A 473 19.90 29.95 1.05
N LYS A 474 20.83 30.12 2.00
CA LYS A 474 22.19 29.58 1.94
C LYS A 474 22.23 28.32 2.79
N LEU A 475 22.95 27.31 2.31
CA LEU A 475 22.98 25.98 2.93
C LEU A 475 24.40 25.47 3.05
N ASP A 476 24.61 24.60 4.02
CA ASP A 476 25.85 23.85 4.15
C ASP A 476 25.79 22.58 3.29
N ARG A 477 26.75 22.44 2.37
CA ARG A 477 26.79 21.30 1.44
C ARG A 477 26.99 19.99 2.19
N GLN A 478 27.88 19.97 3.17
CA GLN A 478 28.26 18.73 3.84
C GLN A 478 27.09 18.15 4.65
N ALA A 479 26.27 19.03 5.23
CA ALA A 479 25.08 18.65 5.97
C ALA A 479 23.89 18.32 5.06
N THR A 480 23.66 19.10 4.00
CA THR A 480 22.39 19.04 3.24
C THR A 480 22.50 18.51 1.82
N GLY A 481 23.70 18.47 1.24
CA GLY A 481 23.93 18.23 -0.19
C GLY A 481 23.76 19.47 -1.07
N PHE A 482 23.28 20.59 -0.51
CA PHE A 482 22.96 21.83 -1.24
C PHE A 482 23.78 23.01 -0.73
N VAL A 483 24.01 24.00 -1.61
CA VAL A 483 24.71 25.26 -1.25
C VAL A 483 23.79 26.46 -1.16
N ARG A 484 22.66 26.40 -1.88
CA ARG A 484 21.61 27.40 -1.82
C ARG A 484 20.28 26.79 -2.25
N ALA A 485 19.20 27.46 -1.92
CA ALA A 485 17.88 27.11 -2.41
C ALA A 485 17.01 28.33 -2.60
N THR A 486 15.94 28.16 -3.37
CA THR A 486 14.89 29.15 -3.55
C THR A 486 13.58 28.53 -3.07
N GLN A 487 12.95 29.15 -2.08
CA GLN A 487 11.65 28.77 -1.56
C GLN A 487 10.59 29.70 -2.15
N LEU A 488 9.62 29.13 -2.87
CA LEU A 488 8.54 29.87 -3.50
C LEU A 488 7.24 29.48 -2.83
N SER A 489 6.54 30.48 -2.31
CA SER A 489 5.22 30.30 -1.71
C SER A 489 4.16 30.76 -2.69
N TYR A 490 3.10 29.98 -2.84
CA TYR A 490 1.99 30.23 -3.75
C TYR A 490 0.69 30.25 -2.96
N ASP A 491 0.01 31.38 -3.05
CA ASP A 491 -1.35 31.60 -2.56
C ASP A 491 -2.28 31.59 -3.79
N LEU A 492 -3.06 30.53 -3.92
CA LEU A 492 -3.88 30.19 -5.07
C LEU A 492 -5.21 30.94 -5.08
N ASP A 493 -5.66 31.47 -3.94
CA ASP A 493 -6.94 32.16 -3.78
C ASP A 493 -6.84 33.63 -3.31
N ALA A 494 -5.61 34.12 -3.11
CA ALA A 494 -5.26 35.47 -2.72
C ALA A 494 -5.78 35.88 -1.33
N ASP A 495 -5.91 34.93 -0.40
CA ASP A 495 -6.33 35.20 0.98
C ASP A 495 -5.18 35.60 1.92
N GLY A 496 -3.94 35.60 1.42
CA GLY A 496 -2.71 35.91 2.15
C GLY A 496 -2.09 34.69 2.86
N VAL A 497 -2.68 33.50 2.74
CA VAL A 497 -2.19 32.24 3.30
C VAL A 497 -1.61 31.39 2.17
N PRO A 498 -0.32 31.04 2.21
CA PRO A 498 0.25 30.13 1.24
C PRO A 498 -0.41 28.75 1.26
N ASP A 499 -0.87 28.29 0.09
CA ASP A 499 -1.43 26.95 -0.13
C ASP A 499 -0.36 25.92 -0.47
N LEU A 500 0.61 26.34 -1.29
CA LEU A 500 1.70 25.50 -1.77
C LEU A 500 3.04 26.17 -1.52
N GLN A 501 4.05 25.38 -1.21
CA GLN A 501 5.43 25.82 -1.24
C GLN A 501 6.27 24.89 -2.08
N VAL A 502 7.12 25.46 -2.95
CA VAL A 502 8.12 24.73 -3.71
C VAL A 502 9.49 25.22 -3.29
N TRP A 503 10.29 24.33 -2.74
CA TRP A 503 11.70 24.58 -2.45
C TRP A 503 12.56 23.94 -3.51
N GLU A 504 13.35 24.74 -4.22
CA GLU A 504 14.26 24.29 -5.28
C GLU A 504 15.71 24.40 -4.80
N GLY A 505 16.36 23.26 -4.62
CA GLY A 505 17.72 23.13 -4.14
C GLY A 505 18.76 23.16 -5.25
N VAL A 506 19.84 23.89 -5.02
CA VAL A 506 21.00 23.96 -5.90
C VAL A 506 22.22 23.32 -5.21
N GLY A 507 22.82 22.36 -5.89
CA GLY A 507 23.97 21.61 -5.39
C GLY A 507 24.51 20.65 -6.45
N ARG A 508 25.36 19.72 -6.04
CA ARG A 508 25.80 18.62 -6.92
C ARG A 508 24.81 17.48 -6.77
N GLY A 509 24.08 17.17 -7.84
CA GLY A 509 23.15 16.04 -7.85
C GLY A 509 23.85 14.69 -7.71
N PRO A 510 23.10 13.59 -7.54
CA PRO A 510 23.65 12.25 -7.35
C PRO A 510 24.37 11.71 -8.60
N GLY A 511 24.07 12.25 -9.79
CA GLY A 511 24.65 11.77 -11.04
C GLY A 511 24.15 10.38 -11.43
N HIS A 512 24.94 9.65 -12.21
CA HIS A 512 24.56 8.35 -12.75
C HIS A 512 25.77 7.41 -12.91
N LEU A 513 25.61 6.13 -12.55
CA LEU A 513 26.61 5.05 -12.69
C LEU A 513 28.02 5.43 -12.20
N GLY A 514 28.09 6.08 -11.04
CA GLY A 514 29.36 6.51 -10.42
C GLY A 514 29.94 7.82 -10.96
N ALA A 515 29.36 8.39 -12.02
CA ALA A 515 29.70 9.74 -12.47
C ALA A 515 28.86 10.78 -11.74
N ALA A 516 29.49 11.77 -11.10
CA ALA A 516 28.82 12.87 -10.40
C ALA A 516 28.93 14.20 -11.18
N PRO A 517 27.91 15.07 -11.14
CA PRO A 517 27.98 16.42 -11.66
C PRO A 517 29.09 17.24 -10.98
N GLN A 518 29.82 18.03 -11.77
CA GLN A 518 30.91 18.88 -11.28
C GLN A 518 30.43 20.29 -10.86
N THR A 519 29.25 20.68 -11.35
CA THR A 519 28.64 21.99 -11.15
C THR A 519 27.52 21.95 -10.13
N ASP A 520 27.26 23.11 -9.50
CA ASP A 520 26.09 23.30 -8.66
C ASP A 520 24.91 23.76 -9.49
N ASP A 521 23.93 22.88 -9.65
CA ASP A 521 22.74 23.08 -10.48
C ASP A 521 21.46 22.83 -9.68
N ALA A 522 20.35 23.39 -10.15
CA ALA A 522 19.05 23.04 -9.58
C ALA A 522 18.69 21.62 -10.02
N TRP A 523 18.62 20.69 -9.07
CA TRP A 523 18.40 19.27 -9.34
C TRP A 523 17.33 18.64 -8.45
N TYR A 524 16.82 19.37 -7.47
CA TYR A 524 15.88 18.85 -6.49
C TYR A 524 14.79 19.85 -6.15
N ARG A 525 13.54 19.38 -6.10
CA ARG A 525 12.38 20.16 -5.64
C ARG A 525 11.62 19.38 -4.59
N LEU A 526 11.39 20.02 -3.46
CA LEU A 526 10.50 19.53 -2.41
C LEU A 526 9.26 20.42 -2.38
N VAL A 527 8.09 19.80 -2.44
CA VAL A 527 6.82 20.49 -2.55
C VAL A 527 5.98 20.18 -1.33
N TRP A 528 5.50 21.22 -0.67
CA TRP A 528 4.52 21.12 0.41
C TRP A 528 3.19 21.70 0.01
N VAL A 529 2.15 21.18 0.64
CA VAL A 529 0.81 21.74 0.66
C VAL A 529 0.41 22.03 2.09
N ASN A 530 -0.19 23.18 2.33
CA ASN A 530 -0.85 23.48 3.58
C ASN A 530 -2.23 22.82 3.55
N ILE A 531 -2.54 21.99 4.55
CA ILE A 531 -3.85 21.39 4.73
C ILE A 531 -4.23 21.54 6.20
N GLN A 532 -5.36 22.20 6.46
CA GLN A 532 -5.84 22.44 7.84
C GLN A 532 -4.80 23.09 8.77
N GLY A 533 -3.90 23.92 8.24
CA GLY A 533 -2.90 24.63 9.05
C GLY A 533 -1.65 23.78 9.35
N ALA A 534 -1.47 22.67 8.65
CA ALA A 534 -0.28 21.83 8.71
C ALA A 534 0.36 21.69 7.33
N TRP A 535 1.68 21.81 7.28
CA TRP A 535 2.45 21.53 6.07
C TRP A 535 2.59 20.02 5.87
N LYS A 536 2.09 19.53 4.74
CA LYS A 536 2.24 18.15 4.28
C LYS A 536 3.16 18.12 3.08
N VAL A 537 4.01 17.11 2.98
CA VAL A 537 4.82 16.87 1.78
C VAL A 537 3.88 16.39 0.67
N LEU A 538 3.72 17.20 -0.37
CA LEU A 538 2.96 16.83 -1.54
C LEU A 538 3.78 15.90 -2.44
N GLY A 539 5.08 16.14 -2.54
CA GLY A 539 5.99 15.24 -3.25
C GLY A 539 7.36 15.85 -3.53
N VAL A 540 8.18 15.07 -4.21
CA VAL A 540 9.52 15.44 -4.66
C VAL A 540 9.57 15.36 -6.18
N ASP A 541 10.25 16.32 -6.80
CA ASP A 541 10.63 16.26 -8.21
C ASP A 541 12.15 16.41 -8.26
N ALA A 542 12.85 15.32 -8.58
CA ALA A 542 14.31 15.30 -8.68
C ALA A 542 14.72 15.13 -10.14
N PHE A 543 15.83 15.75 -10.51
CA PHE A 543 16.41 15.63 -11.84
C PHE A 543 16.96 14.20 -12.02
N ASP A 544 16.41 13.48 -12.99
CA ASP A 544 16.87 12.15 -13.37
C ASP A 544 18.08 12.23 -14.31
N TYR A 545 19.20 11.69 -13.86
CA TYR A 545 20.51 11.70 -14.54
C TYR A 545 20.76 10.45 -15.40
N GLY A 546 19.89 9.44 -15.39
CA GLY A 546 20.08 8.26 -16.23
C GLY A 546 19.28 7.03 -15.82
N CYS A 547 19.35 6.00 -16.65
CA CYS A 547 18.75 4.68 -16.46
C CYS A 547 19.82 3.60 -16.60
N GLY A 548 19.75 2.56 -15.78
CA GLY A 548 20.73 1.47 -15.79
C GLY A 548 20.98 0.89 -14.40
N CYS A 549 21.62 -0.28 -14.36
CA CYS A 549 22.14 -0.91 -13.14
C CYS A 549 23.59 -0.54 -12.89
#